data_AF-A0A7J3V3U0-F1
#
_entry.id   AF-A0A7J3V3U0-F1
#
_cell.length_a   1.000
_cell.length_b   1.000
_cell.length_c   1.000
_cell.angle_alpha   90.00
_cell.angle_beta   90.00
_cell.angle_gamma   90.00
#
_symmetry.space_group_name_H-M   'P 1'
#
loop_
_entity.id
_entity.type
_entity.pdbx_description
1 polymer ?
#
loop_
_entity_poly.entity_id
_entity_poly.type
_entity_poly.pdbx_seq_one_letter_code
_entity_poly.pdbx_strand_id
1 'polypeptide(L)'
;MSTTRTRTRVEDVCPTSGLCPICVKECPVLCEVSLSAFRGREALYPDPNMFGNSTAGALKDYGLDWSHFNIQARLLGAFGIKEDSDLAIFPNVDVETSVGGVPLKIPVMIGAYGSTDVARQNWDGLAIGGALSGIIVTIGENVCGMDVETRIEKGKVVHSRELKRRVEAFRKFWDGQYGDVAVQTNVEDQRLGVDIYAISKLEVNIIERKWGQGAKAIGGEVRVGDLQKAILLKKRGYIVIPDPEDTEVQEAFKQGVFKTFERHSRVGMP
;
A
#
# COMPACT_ATOMS: atom_id res chain seq x y z
N MET A 1 -7.57 1.69 -22.52
CA MET A 1 -8.14 2.97 -22.05
C MET A 1 -7.22 3.48 -20.95
N SER A 2 -6.74 4.73 -21.01
CA SER A 2 -5.87 5.30 -19.96
C SER A 2 -6.56 5.29 -18.60
N THR A 3 -5.80 5.19 -17.49
CA THR A 3 -6.30 5.28 -16.11
C THR A 3 -7.08 6.58 -15.83
N THR A 4 -6.88 7.60 -16.66
CA THR A 4 -7.50 8.94 -16.60
C THR A 4 -8.53 9.18 -17.70
N ARG A 5 -8.87 8.15 -18.49
CA ARG A 5 -9.75 8.24 -19.68
C ARG A 5 -9.25 9.19 -20.76
N THR A 6 -7.98 9.58 -20.74
CA THR A 6 -7.34 10.33 -21.83
C THR A 6 -6.85 9.42 -22.96
N ARG A 7 -6.52 10.04 -24.09
CA ARG A 7 -5.91 9.35 -25.23
C ARG A 7 -4.92 10.24 -25.97
N THR A 8 -3.95 9.66 -26.64
CA THR A 8 -3.09 10.36 -27.58
C THR A 8 -3.85 10.68 -28.87
N ARG A 9 -3.37 11.67 -29.63
CA ARG A 9 -3.93 12.03 -30.93
C ARG A 9 -3.64 10.96 -31.99
N VAL A 10 -2.52 10.26 -31.85
CA VAL A 10 -2.05 9.22 -32.77
C VAL A 10 -1.68 7.96 -31.98
N GLU A 11 -1.68 6.81 -32.65
CA GLU A 11 -1.37 5.50 -32.05
C GLU A 11 0.14 5.23 -31.97
N ASP A 12 0.93 5.78 -32.90
CA ASP A 12 2.38 5.68 -32.98
C ASP A 12 3.08 6.62 -31.97
N VAL A 13 2.88 6.34 -30.69
CA VAL A 13 3.43 7.16 -29.59
C VAL A 13 4.94 6.97 -29.44
N CYS A 14 5.61 7.99 -28.89
CA CYS A 14 7.00 7.89 -28.46
C CYS A 14 7.11 6.81 -27.37
N PRO A 15 7.91 5.75 -27.55
CA PRO A 15 7.95 4.62 -26.62
C PRO A 15 8.50 5.01 -25.24
N THR A 16 9.32 6.05 -25.17
CA THR A 16 9.94 6.49 -23.90
C THR A 16 9.00 7.32 -23.03
N SER A 17 8.18 8.18 -23.65
CA SER A 17 7.33 9.14 -22.94
C SER A 17 5.84 8.82 -22.99
N GLY A 18 5.40 7.99 -23.93
CA GLY A 18 3.99 7.75 -24.23
C GLY A 18 3.28 8.93 -24.92
N LEU A 19 3.99 10.00 -25.29
CA LEU A 19 3.42 11.17 -25.97
C LEU A 19 3.37 10.96 -27.48
N CYS A 20 2.50 11.72 -28.16
CA CYS A 20 2.56 11.83 -29.63
C CYS A 20 3.95 12.31 -30.07
N PRO A 21 4.51 11.82 -31.19
CA PRO A 21 5.82 12.27 -31.70
C PRO A 21 5.86 13.78 -31.99
N ILE A 22 4.70 14.38 -32.32
CA ILE A 22 4.53 15.82 -32.57
C ILE A 22 3.32 16.35 -31.80
N CYS A 23 3.55 17.36 -30.96
CA CYS A 23 2.50 18.17 -30.35
C CYS A 23 2.13 19.32 -31.30
N VAL A 24 0.84 19.53 -31.55
CA VAL A 24 0.35 20.58 -32.45
C VAL A 24 -0.55 21.55 -31.67
N LYS A 25 -0.48 22.83 -32.03
CA LYS A 25 -1.22 23.91 -31.34
C LYS A 25 -2.72 23.66 -31.29
N GLU A 26 -3.29 23.13 -32.37
CA GLU A 26 -4.73 22.94 -32.56
C GLU A 26 -5.13 21.47 -32.33
N CYS A 27 -4.53 20.81 -31.34
CA CYS A 27 -4.87 19.43 -31.01
C CYS A 27 -6.26 19.36 -30.33
N PRO A 28 -7.28 18.71 -30.92
CA PRO A 28 -8.61 18.62 -30.32
C PRO A 28 -8.73 17.49 -29.29
N VAL A 29 -7.64 16.77 -29.02
CA VAL A 29 -7.64 15.56 -28.20
C VAL A 29 -7.17 15.88 -26.78
N LEU A 30 -7.96 15.44 -25.80
CA LEU A 30 -7.61 15.49 -24.38
C LEU A 30 -6.63 14.35 -24.04
N CYS A 31 -5.33 14.60 -24.24
CA CYS A 31 -4.24 13.74 -23.77
C CYS A 31 -3.82 14.13 -22.34
N GLU A 32 -2.89 13.39 -21.72
CA GLU A 32 -2.45 13.69 -20.36
C GLU A 32 -1.82 15.06 -20.18
N VAL A 33 -1.12 15.57 -21.18
CA VAL A 33 -0.57 16.93 -21.14
C VAL A 33 -1.69 17.96 -21.10
N SER A 34 -2.70 17.81 -21.98
CA SER A 34 -3.86 18.70 -22.03
C SER A 34 -4.69 18.64 -20.74
N LEU A 35 -4.95 17.44 -20.22
CA LEU A 35 -5.69 17.25 -18.97
C LEU A 35 -4.94 17.88 -17.78
N SER A 36 -3.63 17.64 -17.68
CA SER A 36 -2.79 18.22 -16.63
C SER A 36 -2.72 19.73 -16.72
N ALA A 37 -2.65 20.31 -17.92
CA ALA A 37 -2.68 21.75 -18.11
C ALA A 37 -4.04 22.38 -17.72
N PHE A 38 -5.14 21.69 -18.02
CA PHE A 38 -6.49 22.22 -17.77
C PHE A 38 -6.95 22.04 -16.31
N ARG A 39 -6.65 20.89 -15.70
CA ARG A 39 -7.13 20.50 -14.35
C ARG A 39 -6.05 20.60 -13.27
N GLY A 40 -4.79 20.77 -13.65
CA GLY A 40 -3.67 20.94 -12.72
C GLY A 40 -3.63 19.84 -11.67
N ARG A 41 -3.75 20.24 -10.39
CA ARG A 41 -3.70 19.34 -9.23
C ARG A 41 -4.78 18.26 -9.24
N GLU A 42 -5.95 18.52 -9.82
CA GLU A 42 -7.01 17.52 -9.87
C GLU A 42 -6.67 16.33 -10.75
N ALA A 43 -5.81 16.51 -11.77
CA ALA A 43 -5.35 15.45 -12.65
C ALA A 43 -4.14 14.67 -12.10
N LEU A 44 -3.56 15.12 -10.98
CA LEU A 44 -2.43 14.44 -10.34
C LEU A 44 -2.84 13.05 -9.80
N TYR A 45 -4.14 12.86 -9.54
CA TYR A 45 -4.65 11.70 -8.83
C TYR A 45 -5.58 10.83 -9.67
N PRO A 46 -5.63 9.51 -9.38
CA PRO A 46 -6.62 8.63 -9.97
C PRO A 46 -8.03 9.19 -9.79
N ASP A 47 -8.91 8.89 -10.75
CA ASP A 47 -10.30 9.33 -10.74
C ASP A 47 -10.92 9.13 -9.34
N PRO A 48 -11.38 10.20 -8.66
CA PRO A 48 -11.96 10.09 -7.33
C PRO A 48 -13.14 9.12 -7.26
N ASN A 49 -13.88 8.92 -8.36
CA ASN A 49 -14.99 7.98 -8.41
C ASN A 49 -14.52 6.51 -8.36
N MET A 50 -13.26 6.25 -8.70
CA MET A 50 -12.65 4.91 -8.67
C MET A 50 -11.83 4.66 -7.40
N PHE A 51 -11.75 5.64 -6.49
CA PHE A 51 -11.01 5.53 -5.25
C PHE A 51 -11.60 4.40 -4.37
N GLY A 52 -10.76 3.47 -3.93
CA GLY A 52 -11.17 2.31 -3.13
C GLY A 52 -11.77 1.14 -3.94
N ASN A 53 -12.08 1.34 -5.22
CA ASN A 53 -12.72 0.33 -6.09
C ASN A 53 -11.87 -0.02 -7.33
N SER A 54 -10.61 0.38 -7.38
CA SER A 54 -9.73 0.17 -8.53
C SER A 54 -8.31 -0.21 -8.14
N THR A 55 -7.63 -0.88 -9.06
CA THR A 55 -6.18 -1.12 -9.05
C THR A 55 -5.58 -0.55 -10.32
N ALA A 56 -4.42 0.12 -10.21
CA ALA A 56 -3.72 0.67 -11.36
C ALA A 56 -2.42 -0.11 -11.60
N GLY A 57 -2.13 -0.41 -12.86
CA GLY A 57 -0.88 -1.00 -13.34
C GLY A 57 -0.09 -0.04 -14.20
N ALA A 58 1.16 -0.38 -14.50
CA ALA A 58 1.98 0.38 -15.45
C ALA A 58 1.60 0.04 -16.90
N LEU A 59 1.60 1.04 -17.78
CA LEU A 59 1.52 0.86 -19.24
C LEU A 59 2.91 0.88 -19.91
N LYS A 60 3.97 1.13 -19.14
CA LYS A 60 5.33 1.28 -19.63
C LYS A 60 6.00 -0.09 -19.77
N ASP A 61 6.61 -0.33 -20.92
CA ASP A 61 7.58 -1.41 -21.09
C ASP A 61 8.91 -1.00 -20.44
N TYR A 62 9.34 -1.76 -19.43
CA TYR A 62 10.57 -1.50 -18.69
C TYR A 62 11.81 -2.13 -19.36
N GLY A 63 11.63 -2.89 -20.45
CA GLY A 63 12.71 -3.51 -21.23
C GLY A 63 13.38 -4.72 -20.57
N LEU A 64 12.97 -5.07 -19.35
CA LEU A 64 13.40 -6.26 -18.63
C LEU A 64 12.23 -6.80 -17.82
N ASP A 65 11.90 -8.06 -18.02
CA ASP A 65 10.88 -8.80 -17.27
C ASP A 65 11.33 -10.25 -17.04
N TRP A 66 10.50 -11.05 -16.36
CA TRP A 66 10.82 -12.44 -16.04
C TRP A 66 11.04 -13.34 -17.27
N SER A 67 10.52 -13.00 -18.45
CA SER A 67 10.74 -13.77 -19.68
C SER A 67 12.17 -13.67 -20.22
N HIS A 68 12.91 -12.65 -19.79
CA HIS A 68 14.32 -12.46 -20.16
C HIS A 68 15.26 -13.34 -19.32
N PHE A 69 14.76 -13.96 -18.25
CA PHE A 69 15.54 -14.86 -17.41
C PHE A 69 15.28 -16.31 -17.83
N ASN A 70 16.35 -17.08 -17.98
CA ASN A 70 16.27 -18.52 -18.21
C ASN A 70 16.92 -19.26 -17.03
N ILE A 71 16.13 -20.06 -16.32
CA ILE A 71 16.61 -20.89 -15.21
C ILE A 71 17.13 -22.20 -15.79
N GLN A 72 18.45 -22.34 -15.83
CA GLN A 72 19.11 -23.58 -16.26
C GLN A 72 19.15 -24.57 -15.10
N ALA A 73 18.37 -25.65 -15.21
CA ALA A 73 18.41 -26.72 -14.23
C ALA A 73 19.77 -27.44 -14.25
N ARG A 74 20.25 -27.82 -13.07
CA ARG A 74 21.45 -28.65 -12.96
C ARG A 74 21.13 -30.08 -13.42
N LEU A 75 22.05 -30.70 -14.17
CA LEU A 75 21.88 -32.05 -14.70
C LEU A 75 22.21 -33.17 -13.68
N LEU A 76 23.08 -32.90 -12.70
CA LEU A 76 23.56 -33.89 -11.73
C LEU A 76 23.64 -33.30 -10.32
N GLY A 77 23.48 -34.13 -9.30
CA GLY A 77 23.57 -33.73 -7.89
C GLY A 77 22.29 -33.09 -7.35
N ALA A 78 22.31 -32.75 -6.06
CA ALA A 78 21.18 -32.16 -5.34
C ALA A 78 21.67 -31.20 -4.25
N PHE A 79 20.95 -30.11 -4.03
CA PHE A 79 21.19 -29.17 -2.92
C PHE A 79 20.03 -29.21 -1.94
N GLY A 80 20.33 -29.07 -0.65
CA GLY A 80 19.33 -29.13 0.43
C GLY A 80 18.96 -30.54 0.88
N ILE A 81 19.39 -31.57 0.15
CA ILE A 81 19.21 -32.98 0.51
C ILE A 81 20.42 -33.80 0.08
N LYS A 82 20.57 -35.01 0.62
CA LYS A 82 21.62 -35.96 0.22
C LYS A 82 21.46 -36.32 -1.27
N GLU A 83 22.57 -36.34 -2.01
CA GLU A 83 22.63 -36.75 -3.42
C GLU A 83 22.41 -38.27 -3.57
N ASP A 84 21.16 -38.67 -3.44
CA ASP A 84 20.72 -40.07 -3.43
C ASP A 84 19.41 -40.17 -4.21
N SER A 85 19.34 -41.07 -5.20
CA SER A 85 18.19 -41.16 -6.10
C SER A 85 16.89 -41.55 -5.40
N ASP A 86 16.96 -42.22 -4.26
CA ASP A 86 15.78 -42.58 -3.45
C ASP A 86 15.30 -41.42 -2.58
N LEU A 87 16.14 -40.38 -2.37
CA LEU A 87 15.85 -39.23 -1.52
C LEU A 87 15.58 -37.95 -2.32
N ALA A 88 16.33 -37.71 -3.40
CA ALA A 88 16.26 -36.50 -4.22
C ALA A 88 15.06 -36.52 -5.18
N ILE A 89 13.85 -36.64 -4.62
CA ILE A 89 12.57 -36.66 -5.34
C ILE A 89 11.77 -35.40 -5.03
N PHE A 90 10.92 -34.99 -5.98
CA PHE A 90 10.11 -33.76 -5.87
C PHE A 90 9.33 -33.60 -4.55
N PRO A 91 8.70 -34.66 -3.98
CA PRO A 91 7.98 -34.52 -2.70
C PRO A 91 8.85 -34.20 -1.49
N ASN A 92 10.17 -34.43 -1.56
CA ASN A 92 11.10 -34.17 -0.47
C ASN A 92 11.73 -32.76 -0.55
N VAL A 93 11.32 -31.94 -1.51
CA VAL A 93 11.80 -30.55 -1.61
C VAL A 93 11.33 -29.78 -0.39
N ASP A 94 12.30 -29.27 0.38
CA ASP A 94 12.06 -28.35 1.49
C ASP A 94 12.11 -26.91 0.98
N VAL A 95 11.02 -26.18 1.21
CA VAL A 95 10.86 -24.76 0.88
C VAL A 95 10.72 -23.90 2.14
N GLU A 96 10.89 -24.48 3.32
CA GLU A 96 10.92 -23.73 4.56
C GLU A 96 12.08 -22.73 4.56
N THR A 97 11.86 -21.58 5.19
CA THR A 97 12.87 -20.53 5.29
C THR A 97 12.70 -19.72 6.57
N SER A 98 13.56 -18.73 6.80
CA SER A 98 13.42 -17.81 7.93
C SER A 98 13.69 -16.38 7.51
N VAL A 99 12.85 -15.46 7.97
CA VAL A 99 12.99 -14.02 7.75
C VAL A 99 13.00 -13.32 9.10
N GLY A 100 14.12 -12.66 9.43
CA GLY A 100 14.24 -11.93 10.70
C GLY A 100 14.06 -12.81 11.95
N GLY A 101 14.38 -14.10 11.86
CA GLY A 101 14.19 -15.08 12.94
C GLY A 101 12.81 -15.74 13.00
N VAL A 102 11.88 -15.36 12.11
CA VAL A 102 10.56 -15.97 12.00
C VAL A 102 10.60 -17.09 10.96
N PRO A 103 10.31 -18.35 11.32
CA PRO A 103 10.29 -19.45 10.37
C PRO A 103 9.03 -19.36 9.49
N LEU A 104 9.17 -19.68 8.20
CA LEU A 104 8.10 -19.67 7.20
C LEU A 104 8.03 -21.04 6.52
N LYS A 105 6.81 -21.50 6.21
CA LYS A 105 6.62 -22.77 5.47
C LYS A 105 7.01 -22.67 4.01
N ILE A 106 6.94 -21.46 3.44
CA ILE A 106 7.29 -21.15 2.06
C ILE A 106 7.94 -19.76 1.98
N PRO A 107 8.80 -19.47 0.98
CA PRO A 107 9.51 -18.20 0.87
C PRO A 107 8.63 -17.11 0.23
N VAL A 108 7.45 -16.89 0.80
CA VAL A 108 6.46 -15.92 0.35
C VAL A 108 6.02 -15.08 1.54
N MET A 109 5.73 -13.80 1.31
CA MET A 109 5.13 -12.92 2.31
C MET A 109 4.07 -12.04 1.67
N ILE A 110 3.06 -11.66 2.45
CA ILE A 110 2.06 -10.68 2.03
C ILE A 110 2.53 -9.31 2.48
N GLY A 111 2.90 -8.46 1.52
CA GLY A 111 3.37 -7.11 1.76
C GLY A 111 2.28 -6.16 2.25
N ALA A 112 2.70 -5.00 2.78
CA ALA A 112 1.81 -3.97 3.26
C ALA A 112 1.01 -3.28 2.14
N TYR A 113 -0.31 -3.21 2.32
CA TYR A 113 -1.20 -2.49 1.43
C TYR A 113 -1.42 -1.05 1.91
N GLY A 114 -1.10 -0.08 1.05
CA GLY A 114 -1.22 1.35 1.40
C GLY A 114 -2.66 1.88 1.48
N SER A 115 -3.61 1.25 0.77
CA SER A 115 -5.02 1.62 0.85
C SER A 115 -5.66 0.93 2.06
N THR A 116 -5.84 1.69 3.14
CA THR A 116 -6.37 1.17 4.41
C THR A 116 -7.77 0.56 4.27
N ASP A 117 -8.62 1.09 3.38
CA ASP A 117 -9.99 0.59 3.20
C ASP A 117 -10.05 -0.65 2.29
N VAL A 118 -9.32 -0.67 1.17
CA VAL A 118 -9.22 -1.87 0.31
C VAL A 118 -8.63 -3.04 1.13
N ALA A 119 -7.59 -2.76 1.91
CA ALA A 119 -7.01 -3.74 2.81
C ALA A 119 -8.02 -4.18 3.87
N ARG A 120 -8.80 -3.27 4.46
CA ARG A 120 -9.82 -3.59 5.48
C ARG A 120 -10.86 -4.58 4.96
N GLN A 121 -11.37 -4.37 3.75
CA GLN A 121 -12.41 -5.19 3.13
C GLN A 121 -11.92 -6.61 2.83
N ASN A 122 -10.64 -6.77 2.49
CA ASN A 122 -10.04 -8.07 2.11
C ASN A 122 -9.20 -8.70 3.24
N TRP A 123 -9.10 -8.04 4.40
CA TRP A 123 -8.12 -8.38 5.43
C TRP A 123 -8.27 -9.80 5.95
N ASP A 124 -9.51 -10.24 6.19
CA ASP A 124 -9.75 -11.55 6.78
C ASP A 124 -9.22 -12.67 5.87
N GLY A 125 -9.38 -12.55 4.54
CA GLY A 125 -8.80 -13.50 3.59
C GLY A 125 -7.27 -13.48 3.60
N LEU A 126 -6.66 -12.30 3.64
CA LEU A 126 -5.20 -12.14 3.68
C LEU A 126 -4.61 -12.70 4.98
N ALA A 127 -5.20 -12.37 6.11
CA ALA A 127 -4.73 -12.77 7.43
C ALA A 127 -4.90 -14.28 7.67
N ILE A 128 -6.08 -14.83 7.35
CA ILE A 128 -6.35 -16.26 7.51
C ILE A 128 -5.48 -17.06 6.54
N GLY A 129 -5.41 -16.65 5.26
CA GLY A 129 -4.58 -17.31 4.26
C GLY A 129 -3.10 -17.29 4.63
N GLY A 130 -2.60 -16.15 5.12
CA GLY A 130 -1.21 -16.05 5.57
C GLY A 130 -0.90 -16.90 6.79
N ALA A 131 -1.80 -16.94 7.79
CA ALA A 131 -1.65 -17.77 8.98
C ALA A 131 -1.61 -19.26 8.64
N LEU A 132 -2.57 -19.74 7.83
CA LEU A 132 -2.63 -21.15 7.41
C LEU A 132 -1.45 -21.56 6.53
N SER A 133 -0.97 -20.63 5.69
CA SER A 133 0.20 -20.87 4.83
C SER A 133 1.53 -20.76 5.59
N GLY A 134 1.53 -20.35 6.87
CA GLY A 134 2.74 -20.19 7.66
C GLY A 134 3.68 -19.12 7.11
N ILE A 135 3.14 -17.97 6.69
CA ILE A 135 3.90 -16.84 6.11
C ILE A 135 3.70 -15.56 6.90
N ILE A 136 4.58 -14.57 6.70
CA ILE A 136 4.42 -13.23 7.27
C ILE A 136 3.34 -12.46 6.50
N VAL A 137 2.49 -11.75 7.24
CA VAL A 137 1.51 -10.80 6.69
C VAL A 137 1.74 -9.42 7.31
N THR A 138 1.99 -8.42 6.46
CA THR A 138 2.23 -7.05 6.91
C THR A 138 0.94 -6.22 6.90
N ILE A 139 0.54 -5.73 8.07
CA ILE A 139 -0.47 -4.67 8.23
C ILE A 139 0.16 -3.34 7.76
N GLY A 140 -0.46 -2.69 6.77
CA GLY A 140 0.02 -1.42 6.24
C GLY A 140 -0.05 -0.23 7.22
N GLU A 141 0.59 0.87 6.84
CA GLU A 141 0.65 2.12 7.59
C GLU A 141 -0.72 2.82 7.80
N ASN A 142 -0.77 3.80 8.72
CA ASN A 142 -1.89 4.71 8.96
C ASN A 142 -3.20 4.07 9.44
N VAL A 143 -3.21 2.79 9.83
CA VAL A 143 -4.43 2.10 10.29
C VAL A 143 -5.05 2.80 11.50
N CYS A 144 -4.26 3.03 12.55
CA CYS A 144 -4.75 3.72 13.74
C CYS A 144 -5.15 5.17 13.45
N GLY A 145 -4.38 5.87 12.62
CA GLY A 145 -4.67 7.25 12.26
C GLY A 145 -5.95 7.43 11.43
N MET A 146 -6.31 6.44 10.60
CA MET A 146 -7.53 6.46 9.78
C MET A 146 -8.77 5.92 10.50
N ASP A 147 -8.59 5.07 11.50
CA ASP A 147 -9.66 4.48 12.31
C ASP A 147 -10.28 5.53 13.24
N VAL A 148 -11.56 5.86 13.02
CA VAL A 148 -12.29 6.86 13.80
C VAL A 148 -12.54 6.40 15.25
N GLU A 149 -12.49 5.09 15.51
CA GLU A 149 -12.64 4.50 16.84
C GLU A 149 -11.31 4.42 17.61
N THR A 150 -10.20 4.85 16.99
CA THR A 150 -8.92 4.98 17.69
C THR A 150 -8.98 6.02 18.78
N ARG A 151 -8.65 5.62 20.01
CA ARG A 151 -8.50 6.50 21.17
C ARG A 151 -7.04 6.88 21.34
N ILE A 152 -6.81 8.19 21.44
CA ILE A 152 -5.49 8.80 21.57
C ILE A 152 -5.48 9.61 22.87
N GLU A 153 -4.54 9.29 23.76
CA GLU A 153 -4.34 9.99 25.01
C GLU A 153 -2.91 10.54 25.04
N LYS A 154 -2.76 11.82 25.41
CA LYS A 154 -1.45 12.50 25.44
C LYS A 154 -0.64 12.35 24.13
N GLY A 155 -1.35 12.36 23.00
CA GLY A 155 -0.75 12.21 21.66
C GLY A 155 -0.32 10.78 21.30
N LYS A 156 -0.65 9.77 22.11
CA LYS A 156 -0.30 8.36 21.89
C LYS A 156 -1.53 7.47 21.77
N VAL A 157 -1.50 6.51 20.87
CA VAL A 157 -2.57 5.52 20.71
C VAL A 157 -2.63 4.64 21.94
N VAL A 158 -3.80 4.58 22.57
CA VAL A 158 -4.07 3.66 23.69
C VAL A 158 -5.02 2.54 23.29
N HIS A 159 -5.76 2.71 22.20
CA HIS A 159 -6.69 1.73 21.67
C HIS A 159 -6.95 2.00 20.19
N SER A 160 -6.92 0.95 19.36
CA SER A 160 -7.41 0.98 17.98
C SER A 160 -8.16 -0.31 17.69
N ARG A 161 -9.42 -0.18 17.28
CA ARG A 161 -10.28 -1.33 16.98
C ARG A 161 -9.78 -2.04 15.73
N GLU A 162 -9.44 -1.27 14.69
CA GLU A 162 -8.98 -1.85 13.43
C GLU A 162 -7.63 -2.55 13.54
N LEU A 163 -6.64 -1.95 14.21
CA LEU A 163 -5.35 -2.61 14.35
C LEU A 163 -5.46 -3.90 15.18
N LYS A 164 -6.24 -3.86 16.27
CA LYS A 164 -6.50 -5.04 17.11
C LYS A 164 -7.20 -6.15 16.30
N ARG A 165 -8.29 -5.83 15.60
CA ARG A 165 -9.02 -6.76 14.73
C ARG A 165 -8.10 -7.46 13.74
N ARG A 166 -7.19 -6.69 13.14
CA ARG A 166 -6.27 -7.21 12.11
C ARG A 166 -5.27 -8.22 12.66
N VAL A 167 -4.69 -7.93 13.82
CA VAL A 167 -3.77 -8.84 14.53
C VAL A 167 -4.52 -10.11 14.98
N GLU A 168 -5.71 -9.95 15.57
CA GLU A 168 -6.51 -11.08 16.06
C GLU A 168 -6.97 -12.00 14.93
N ALA A 169 -7.30 -11.45 13.75
CA ALA A 169 -7.70 -12.24 12.59
C ALA A 169 -6.61 -13.23 12.13
N PHE A 170 -5.34 -12.81 12.14
CA PHE A 170 -4.20 -13.68 11.84
C PHE A 170 -4.02 -14.72 12.96
N ARG A 171 -3.94 -14.26 14.21
CA ARG A 171 -3.67 -15.12 15.37
C ARG A 171 -4.69 -16.21 15.58
N LYS A 172 -5.96 -15.95 15.23
CA LYS A 172 -7.04 -16.93 15.37
C LYS A 172 -6.75 -18.25 14.63
N PHE A 173 -5.99 -18.21 13.55
CA PHE A 173 -5.64 -19.39 12.72
C PHE A 173 -4.14 -19.67 12.69
N TRP A 174 -3.36 -18.95 13.51
CA TRP A 174 -1.92 -19.12 13.58
C TRP A 174 -1.57 -20.36 14.41
N ASP A 175 -0.62 -21.16 13.92
CA ASP A 175 -0.15 -22.37 14.61
C ASP A 175 0.82 -22.07 15.76
N GLY A 176 1.22 -20.79 15.93
CA GLY A 176 2.13 -20.33 16.96
C GLY A 176 3.61 -20.60 16.65
N GLN A 177 3.92 -21.17 15.48
CA GLN A 177 5.27 -21.51 15.06
C GLN A 177 5.67 -20.79 13.77
N TYR A 178 4.88 -20.92 12.69
CA TYR A 178 5.26 -20.46 11.36
C TYR A 178 4.52 -19.17 10.95
N GLY A 179 5.26 -18.22 10.38
CA GLY A 179 4.75 -16.90 10.05
C GLY A 179 4.49 -16.03 11.29
N ASP A 180 4.24 -14.75 11.06
CA ASP A 180 3.80 -13.81 12.09
C ASP A 180 3.15 -12.59 11.42
N VAL A 181 2.53 -11.73 12.21
CA VAL A 181 2.02 -10.43 11.77
C VAL A 181 3.09 -9.35 11.91
N ALA A 182 3.32 -8.60 10.84
CA ALA A 182 4.14 -7.41 10.87
C ALA A 182 3.26 -6.15 10.86
N VAL A 183 3.68 -5.11 11.58
CA VAL A 183 3.01 -3.80 11.55
C VAL A 183 3.94 -2.78 10.91
N GLN A 184 3.54 -2.30 9.73
CA GLN A 184 4.24 -1.24 9.04
C GLN A 184 3.90 0.13 9.66
N THR A 185 4.92 0.93 9.91
CA THR A 185 4.78 2.26 10.51
C THR A 185 5.57 3.30 9.73
N ASN A 186 4.96 4.46 9.52
CA ASN A 186 5.59 5.64 8.93
C ASN A 186 5.85 6.72 9.99
N VAL A 187 6.15 7.95 9.54
CA VAL A 187 6.42 9.10 10.40
C VAL A 187 5.20 9.46 11.27
N GLU A 188 3.99 9.43 10.71
CA GLU A 188 2.76 9.72 11.43
C GLU A 188 2.44 8.65 12.48
N ASP A 189 2.58 7.38 12.13
CA ASP A 189 2.37 6.26 13.04
C ASP A 189 3.34 6.29 14.23
N GLN A 190 4.60 6.67 13.99
CA GLN A 190 5.61 6.87 15.05
C GLN A 190 5.25 8.01 15.99
N ARG A 191 4.81 9.15 15.44
CA ARG A 191 4.36 10.29 16.27
C ARG A 191 3.20 9.87 17.17
N LEU A 192 2.28 9.08 16.64
CA LEU A 192 1.15 8.50 17.36
C LEU A 192 1.53 7.33 18.29
N GLY A 193 2.77 6.84 18.26
CA GLY A 193 3.23 5.71 19.09
C GLY A 193 2.56 4.38 18.76
N VAL A 194 2.21 4.17 17.49
CA VAL A 194 1.55 2.95 17.01
C VAL A 194 2.45 1.72 17.20
N ASP A 195 3.76 1.88 17.03
CA ASP A 195 4.76 0.85 17.31
C ASP A 195 4.74 0.39 18.76
N ILE A 196 4.77 1.34 19.71
CA ILE A 196 4.71 1.06 21.13
C ILE A 196 3.39 0.36 21.47
N TYR A 197 2.27 0.84 20.93
CA TYR A 197 0.96 0.20 21.11
C TYR A 197 0.93 -1.22 20.54
N ALA A 198 1.42 -1.43 19.32
CA ALA A 198 1.45 -2.74 18.67
C ALA A 198 2.30 -3.75 19.46
N ILE A 199 3.49 -3.35 19.92
CA ILE A 199 4.38 -4.21 20.71
C ILE A 199 3.78 -4.45 22.11
N SER A 200 3.41 -3.40 22.85
CA SER A 200 3.09 -3.54 24.28
C SER A 200 1.66 -3.97 24.57
N LYS A 201 0.70 -3.71 23.68
CA LYS A 201 -0.72 -4.02 23.89
C LYS A 201 -1.23 -5.12 22.98
N LEU A 202 -0.66 -5.23 21.78
CA LEU A 202 -1.03 -6.27 20.84
C LEU A 202 0.05 -7.36 20.73
N GLU A 203 1.19 -7.25 21.42
CA GLU A 203 2.25 -8.27 21.42
C GLU A 203 2.77 -8.62 20.02
N VAL A 204 2.78 -7.65 19.11
CA VAL A 204 3.32 -7.81 17.76
C VAL A 204 4.85 -7.87 17.84
N ASN A 205 5.46 -8.87 17.21
CA ASN A 205 6.91 -9.06 17.26
C ASN A 205 7.67 -8.34 16.14
N ILE A 206 7.00 -8.00 15.04
CA ILE A 206 7.64 -7.40 13.85
C ILE A 206 7.10 -6.00 13.61
N ILE A 207 8.01 -5.01 13.62
CA ILE A 207 7.73 -3.65 13.16
C ILE A 207 8.49 -3.39 11.87
N GLU A 208 7.75 -3.08 10.80
CA GLU A 208 8.33 -2.65 9.53
C GLU A 208 8.37 -1.12 9.48
N ARG A 209 9.54 -0.54 9.22
CA ARG A 209 9.70 0.92 9.09
C ARG A 209 9.66 1.32 7.62
N LYS A 210 8.64 2.10 7.25
CA LYS A 210 8.46 2.56 5.88
C LYS A 210 9.10 3.93 5.67
N TRP A 211 10.21 3.95 4.95
CA TRP A 211 10.88 5.19 4.52
C TRP A 211 10.37 5.72 3.18
N GLY A 212 9.93 4.83 2.30
CA GLY A 212 9.41 5.15 0.98
C GLY A 212 8.61 3.99 0.38
N GLN A 213 8.11 4.17 -0.84
CA GLN A 213 7.47 3.10 -1.61
C GLN A 213 7.84 3.21 -3.09
N GLY A 214 8.08 2.07 -3.76
CA GLY A 214 8.51 2.08 -5.16
C GLY A 214 7.53 2.72 -6.15
N ALA A 215 6.25 2.78 -5.79
CA ALA A 215 5.24 3.39 -6.66
C ALA A 215 5.30 4.92 -6.71
N LYS A 216 5.84 5.59 -5.67
CA LYS A 216 5.86 7.06 -5.59
C LYS A 216 6.90 7.59 -4.61
N ALA A 217 7.54 8.71 -4.97
CA ALA A 217 8.50 9.43 -4.13
C ALA A 217 7.85 10.40 -3.12
N ILE A 218 6.65 10.09 -2.65
CA ILE A 218 5.91 10.85 -1.65
C ILE A 218 5.37 9.90 -0.56
N GLY A 219 4.92 10.46 0.56
CA GLY A 219 4.31 9.65 1.63
C GLY A 219 2.98 9.02 1.21
N GLY A 220 2.43 8.20 2.09
CA GLY A 220 1.09 7.64 1.92
C GLY A 220 0.05 8.74 1.70
N GLU A 221 -1.01 8.44 0.96
CA GLU A 221 -2.02 9.45 0.59
C GLU A 221 -3.39 8.82 0.38
N VAL A 222 -4.45 9.51 0.81
CA VAL A 222 -5.84 9.07 0.70
C VAL A 222 -6.75 10.28 0.44
N ARG A 223 -7.83 10.05 -0.30
CA ARG A 223 -8.94 10.98 -0.47
C ARG A 223 -9.96 10.82 0.67
N VAL A 224 -10.39 11.94 1.26
CA VAL A 224 -11.34 11.97 2.38
C VAL A 224 -12.55 12.78 1.95
N GLY A 225 -13.69 12.10 1.74
CA GLY A 225 -14.95 12.74 1.34
C GLY A 225 -15.83 13.23 2.49
N ASP A 226 -15.30 13.28 3.72
CA ASP A 226 -16.02 13.71 4.92
C ASP A 226 -15.25 14.80 5.66
N LEU A 227 -15.90 15.95 5.88
CA LEU A 227 -15.28 17.12 6.49
C LEU A 227 -14.86 16.84 7.94
N GLN A 228 -15.70 16.17 8.72
CA GLN A 228 -15.39 15.89 10.13
C GLN A 228 -14.18 14.96 10.27
N LYS A 229 -14.08 13.96 9.41
CA LYS A 229 -12.93 13.07 9.30
C LYS A 229 -11.68 13.82 8.84
N ALA A 230 -11.80 14.78 7.91
CA ALA A 230 -10.67 15.61 7.50
C ALA A 230 -10.13 16.45 8.67
N ILE A 231 -11.01 17.09 9.45
CA ILE A 231 -10.65 17.83 10.68
C ILE A 231 -9.99 16.89 11.70
N LEU A 232 -10.57 15.71 11.93
CA LEU A 232 -10.02 14.70 12.84
C LEU A 232 -8.59 14.31 12.44
N LEU A 233 -8.34 14.06 11.16
CA LEU A 233 -7.03 13.68 10.65
C LEU A 233 -6.02 14.82 10.83
N LYS A 234 -6.40 16.08 10.57
CA LYS A 234 -5.54 17.22 10.84
C LYS A 234 -5.17 17.31 12.32
N LYS A 235 -6.14 17.15 13.23
CA LYS A 235 -5.90 17.11 14.70
C LYS A 235 -4.99 15.97 15.13
N ARG A 236 -4.97 14.86 14.40
CA ARG A 236 -4.03 13.74 14.59
C ARG A 236 -2.62 14.00 14.02
N GLY A 237 -2.37 15.17 13.44
CA GLY A 237 -1.06 15.61 12.96
C GLY A 237 -0.78 15.31 11.48
N TYR A 238 -1.78 14.83 10.75
CA TYR A 238 -1.69 14.65 9.29
C TYR A 238 -1.70 15.99 8.56
N ILE A 239 -1.11 15.99 7.36
CA ILE A 239 -1.25 17.10 6.42
C ILE A 239 -2.55 16.89 5.66
N VAL A 240 -3.46 17.85 5.71
CA VAL A 240 -4.75 17.79 5.02
C VAL A 240 -4.90 19.04 4.17
N ILE A 241 -5.19 18.85 2.88
CA ILE A 241 -5.28 19.92 1.88
C ILE A 241 -6.58 19.74 1.08
N PRO A 242 -7.38 20.80 0.86
CA PRO A 242 -7.27 22.13 1.47
C PRO A 242 -7.45 22.08 3.00
N ASP A 243 -7.14 23.15 3.71
CA ASP A 243 -7.22 23.16 5.18
C ASP A 243 -8.68 22.95 5.64
N PRO A 244 -9.02 21.82 6.31
CA PRO A 244 -10.39 21.52 6.71
C PRO A 244 -10.90 22.40 7.88
N GLU A 245 -10.03 23.15 8.55
CA GLU A 245 -10.42 24.07 9.64
C GLU A 245 -10.70 25.49 9.14
N ASP A 246 -10.37 25.81 7.88
CA ASP A 246 -10.69 27.09 7.26
C ASP A 246 -12.17 27.18 6.90
N THR A 247 -12.84 28.24 7.34
CA THR A 247 -14.28 28.45 7.11
C THR A 247 -14.64 28.58 5.63
N GLU A 248 -13.81 29.21 4.82
CA GLU A 248 -14.05 29.35 3.38
C GLU A 248 -13.95 27.98 2.68
N VAL A 249 -12.98 27.17 3.10
CA VAL A 249 -12.81 25.80 2.59
C VAL A 249 -14.00 24.92 2.97
N GLN A 250 -14.51 25.03 4.20
CA GLN A 250 -15.69 24.30 4.64
C GLN A 250 -16.94 24.68 3.84
N GLU A 251 -17.11 25.96 3.55
CA GLU A 251 -18.24 26.43 2.76
C GLU A 251 -18.14 25.97 1.30
N ALA A 252 -16.96 26.09 0.69
CA ALA A 252 -16.70 25.58 -0.67
C ALA A 252 -16.95 24.06 -0.77
N PHE A 253 -16.59 23.28 0.26
CA PHE A 253 -16.87 21.85 0.32
C PHE A 253 -18.39 21.57 0.39
N LYS A 254 -19.12 22.29 1.24
CA LYS A 254 -20.59 22.15 1.37
C LYS A 254 -21.33 22.55 0.09
N GLN A 255 -20.83 23.56 -0.62
CA GLN A 255 -21.34 23.99 -1.91
C GLN A 255 -20.96 23.05 -3.07
N GLY A 256 -20.12 22.03 -2.82
CA GLY A 256 -19.72 21.04 -3.80
C GLY A 256 -18.68 21.54 -4.82
N VAL A 257 -17.99 22.66 -4.54
CA VAL A 257 -16.89 23.18 -5.37
C VAL A 257 -15.80 22.13 -5.54
N PHE A 258 -15.52 21.38 -4.47
CA PHE A 258 -14.70 20.18 -4.49
C PHE A 258 -15.34 19.11 -3.60
N LYS A 259 -15.04 17.84 -3.87
CA LYS A 259 -15.74 16.69 -3.24
C LYS A 259 -14.91 15.94 -2.21
N THR A 260 -13.61 16.18 -2.13
CA THR A 260 -12.70 15.40 -1.28
C THR A 260 -11.51 16.22 -0.82
N PHE A 261 -11.07 16.00 0.41
CA PHE A 261 -9.78 16.45 0.93
C PHE A 261 -8.68 15.44 0.59
N GLU A 262 -7.46 15.93 0.43
CA GLU A 262 -6.25 15.14 0.28
C GLU A 262 -5.56 15.04 1.64
N ARG A 263 -5.37 13.81 2.12
CA ARG A 263 -4.60 13.54 3.32
C ARG A 263 -3.24 12.98 2.91
N HIS A 264 -2.18 13.60 3.39
CA HIS A 264 -0.79 13.26 3.07
C HIS A 264 -0.02 12.85 4.33
N SER A 265 0.80 11.81 4.17
CA SER A 265 1.83 11.41 5.14
C SER A 265 3.17 12.03 4.76
N ARG A 266 4.03 12.27 5.75
CA ARG A 266 5.39 12.76 5.52
C ARG A 266 6.28 11.63 5.03
N VAL A 267 7.23 11.98 4.16
CA VAL A 267 8.33 11.09 3.80
C VAL A 267 9.32 11.07 4.95
N GLY A 268 9.75 9.89 5.37
CA GLY A 268 10.76 9.76 6.41
C GLY A 268 12.13 10.16 5.86
N MET A 269 12.83 11.01 6.61
CA MET A 269 14.23 11.38 6.34
C MET A 269 15.07 10.71 7.43
N PRO A 270 15.74 9.57 7.13
CA PRO A 270 16.60 8.88 8.08
C PRO A 270 17.90 9.65 8.36
#